data_AF-A0A8H6HS94-F1
#
_entry.id   AF-A0A8H6HS94-F1
#
_cell.length_a   1.000
_cell.length_b   1.000
_cell.length_c   1.000
_cell.angle_alpha   90.00
_cell.angle_beta   90.00
_cell.angle_gamma   90.00
#
_symmetry.space_group_name_H-M   'P 1'
#
loop_
_entity.id
_entity.type
_entity.pdbx_description
1 polymer ?
#
loop_
_entity_poly.entity_id
_entity_poly.type
_entity_poly.pdbx_seq_one_letter_code
_entity_poly.pdbx_strand_id
1 'polypeptide(L)'
;MSAPSEELARLIVLVCELITQSYISLAFHFFYVYYFATTLIEEVITMWPHQWMAGKILFFVMRYGPLLRIVQMALLETRFYLIFTPKTCSSLFISSFATHMVYTYATEAALLICIHALLGSKRKYLVLLGIAYAVPTACILRSQSIWIKEFSRARTIDLLDVELGYSCTWAGALDAQVIQADRVIKYVSVAKASCTAVLALAVYYKRYRGRTGKLIRSEISGIYFVLTMIETSRPGLSYITKVYVNYPKLQ
;
A
#
# COMPACT_ATOMS: atom_id res chain seq x y z
N MET A 1 10.98 6.49 -38.21
CA MET A 1 12.15 5.99 -37.45
C MET A 1 12.60 7.12 -36.55
N SER A 2 12.29 7.04 -35.25
CA SER A 2 12.90 7.88 -34.22
C SER A 2 14.42 7.73 -34.31
N ALA A 3 15.16 8.83 -34.12
CA ALA A 3 16.61 8.74 -34.05
C ALA A 3 17.00 7.88 -32.83
N PRO A 4 18.01 6.99 -32.92
CA PRO A 4 18.42 6.10 -31.83
C PRO A 4 18.77 6.85 -30.52
N SER A 5 19.08 8.14 -30.60
CA SER A 5 19.31 9.01 -29.45
C SER A 5 18.05 9.31 -28.61
N GLU A 6 16.86 9.37 -29.22
CA GLU A 6 15.61 9.68 -28.50
C GLU A 6 15.16 8.49 -27.64
N GLU A 7 15.30 7.27 -28.13
CA GLU A 7 14.96 6.05 -27.40
C GLU A 7 15.89 5.85 -26.20
N LEU A 8 17.19 6.11 -26.39
CA LEU A 8 18.17 6.07 -25.30
C LEU A 8 17.85 7.10 -24.20
N ALA A 9 17.51 8.33 -24.57
CA ALA A 9 17.13 9.36 -23.60
C ALA A 9 15.87 8.98 -22.80
N ARG A 10 14.86 8.42 -23.46
CA ARG A 10 13.64 7.92 -22.81
C ARG A 10 13.93 6.78 -21.84
N LEU A 11 14.80 5.85 -22.23
CA LEU A 11 15.20 4.73 -21.38
C LEU A 11 15.94 5.22 -20.12
N ILE A 12 16.85 6.18 -20.26
CA ILE A 12 17.58 6.76 -19.12
C ILE A 12 16.61 7.40 -18.13
N VAL A 13 15.66 8.21 -18.59
CA VAL A 13 14.67 8.86 -17.72
C VAL A 13 13.84 7.82 -16.95
N LEU A 14 13.37 6.76 -17.64
CA LEU A 14 12.62 5.68 -17.01
C LEU A 14 13.41 4.93 -15.94
N VAL A 15 14.68 4.63 -16.23
CA VAL A 15 15.57 3.95 -15.27
C VAL A 15 15.84 4.85 -14.07
N CYS A 16 16.11 6.14 -14.28
CA CYS A 16 16.30 7.11 -13.21
C CYS A 16 15.06 7.22 -12.31
N GLU A 17 13.85 7.25 -12.89
CA GLU A 17 12.60 7.28 -12.14
C GLU A 17 12.41 6.02 -11.30
N LEU A 18 12.63 4.84 -11.89
CA LEU A 18 12.54 3.56 -11.19
C LEU A 18 13.51 3.49 -10.01
N ILE A 19 14.76 3.87 -10.23
CA ILE A 19 15.79 3.90 -9.19
C ILE A 19 15.40 4.85 -8.07
N THR A 20 14.94 6.06 -8.41
CA THR A 20 14.49 7.06 -7.43
C THR A 20 13.34 6.50 -6.59
N GLN A 21 12.36 5.86 -7.23
CA GLN A 21 11.23 5.23 -6.54
C GLN A 21 11.69 4.13 -5.57
N SER A 22 12.63 3.28 -5.99
CA SER A 22 13.19 2.21 -5.15
C SER A 22 13.95 2.75 -3.94
N TYR A 23 14.80 3.78 -4.12
CA TYR A 23 15.53 4.40 -3.00
C TYR A 23 14.61 5.04 -1.99
N ILE A 24 13.60 5.75 -2.48
CA ILE A 24 12.56 6.35 -1.64
C ILE A 24 11.88 5.25 -0.82
N SER A 25 11.34 4.21 -1.47
CA SER A 25 10.65 3.12 -0.79
C SER A 25 11.55 2.43 0.24
N LEU A 26 12.81 2.17 -0.11
CA LEU A 26 13.79 1.59 0.80
C LEU A 26 14.01 2.47 2.04
N ALA A 27 14.12 3.78 1.89
CA ALA A 27 14.24 4.71 3.01
C ALA A 27 13.01 4.61 3.95
N PHE A 28 11.79 4.59 3.40
CA PHE A 28 10.56 4.42 4.20
C PHE A 28 10.56 3.09 4.96
N HIS A 29 11.01 1.99 4.34
CA HIS A 29 11.13 0.71 5.00
C HIS A 29 12.13 0.77 6.17
N PHE A 30 13.30 1.39 6.00
CA PHE A 30 14.27 1.56 7.08
C PHE A 30 13.73 2.42 8.22
N PHE A 31 13.08 3.55 7.91
CA PHE A 31 12.44 4.38 8.92
C PHE A 31 11.38 3.61 9.70
N TYR A 32 10.58 2.79 9.01
CA TYR A 32 9.56 1.97 9.64
C TYR A 32 10.15 0.90 10.55
N VAL A 33 11.18 0.17 10.10
CA VAL A 33 11.87 -0.84 10.92
C VAL A 33 12.55 -0.20 12.14
N TYR A 34 13.19 0.95 11.97
CA TYR A 34 13.79 1.70 13.08
C TYR A 34 12.73 2.15 14.11
N TYR A 35 11.61 2.70 13.64
CA TYR A 35 10.49 3.08 14.49
C TYR A 35 9.88 1.88 15.23
N PHE A 36 9.74 0.75 14.54
CA PHE A 36 9.27 -0.49 15.15
C PHE A 36 10.21 -0.95 16.27
N ALA A 37 11.52 -1.02 15.99
CA ALA A 37 12.52 -1.46 16.96
C ALA A 37 12.56 -0.58 18.21
N THR A 38 12.49 0.74 18.04
CA THR A 38 12.53 1.70 19.16
C THR A 38 11.27 1.69 20.03
N THR A 39 10.11 1.31 19.47
CA THR A 39 8.83 1.26 20.20
C THR A 39 8.44 -0.13 20.70
N LEU A 40 9.24 -1.16 20.41
CA LEU A 40 8.91 -2.55 20.74
C LEU A 40 8.87 -2.79 22.26
N ILE A 41 9.81 -2.22 23.02
CA ILE A 41 9.88 -2.41 24.48
C ILE A 41 8.64 -1.82 25.15
N GLU A 42 8.26 -0.60 24.78
CA GLU A 42 7.06 0.06 25.30
C GLU A 42 5.79 -0.73 24.95
N GLU A 43 5.69 -1.24 23.73
CA GLU A 43 4.58 -2.09 23.29
C GLU A 43 4.48 -3.38 24.11
N VAL A 44 5.59 -4.08 24.36
CA VAL A 44 5.59 -5.32 25.15
C VAL A 44 5.11 -5.05 26.57
N ILE A 45 5.54 -3.95 27.18
CA ILE A 45 5.13 -3.60 28.54
C ILE A 45 3.65 -3.18 28.60
N THR A 46 3.17 -2.42 27.61
CA THR A 46 1.83 -1.80 27.65
C THR A 46 0.73 -2.64 27.03
N MET A 47 0.97 -3.28 25.89
CA MET A 47 -0.07 -3.93 25.08
C MET A 47 -0.15 -5.45 25.29
N TRP A 48 0.97 -6.12 25.56
CA TRP A 48 1.00 -7.57 25.68
C TRP A 48 0.23 -8.14 26.89
N PRO A 49 0.30 -7.57 28.11
CA PRO A 49 -0.40 -8.15 29.27
C PRO A 49 -1.93 -8.04 29.19
N HIS A 50 -2.46 -7.21 28.28
CA HIS A 50 -3.89 -7.02 28.15
C HIS A 50 -4.59 -8.19 27.42
N GLN A 51 -5.88 -8.42 27.71
CA GLN A 51 -6.65 -9.50 27.08
C GLN A 51 -6.81 -9.29 25.56
N TRP A 52 -6.99 -10.39 24.81
CA TRP A 52 -7.19 -10.38 23.36
C TRP A 52 -8.55 -9.80 22.99
N MET A 53 -8.60 -8.48 22.82
CA MET A 53 -9.76 -7.76 22.29
C MET A 53 -9.57 -7.45 20.80
N ALA A 54 -10.68 -7.15 20.10
CA ALA A 54 -10.65 -6.76 18.68
C ALA A 54 -9.70 -5.58 18.40
N GLY A 55 -9.62 -4.60 19.31
CA GLY A 55 -8.67 -3.49 19.20
C GLY A 55 -7.21 -3.92 19.25
N LYS A 56 -6.87 -4.94 20.06
CA LYS A 56 -5.53 -5.52 20.13
C LYS A 56 -5.19 -6.22 18.81
N ILE A 57 -6.11 -7.03 18.28
CA ILE A 57 -5.94 -7.68 16.96
C ILE A 57 -5.69 -6.63 15.87
N LEU A 58 -6.52 -5.59 15.82
CA LEU A 58 -6.38 -4.50 14.85
C LEU A 58 -5.02 -3.82 14.97
N PHE A 59 -4.57 -3.54 16.19
CA PHE A 59 -3.25 -2.97 16.48
C PHE A 59 -2.12 -3.86 15.96
N PHE A 60 -2.12 -5.16 16.28
CA PHE A 60 -1.10 -6.10 15.81
C PHE A 60 -1.10 -6.23 14.29
N VAL A 61 -2.28 -6.29 13.65
CA VAL A 61 -2.37 -6.36 12.18
C VAL A 61 -1.78 -5.11 11.52
N MET A 62 -2.13 -3.91 11.99
CA MET A 62 -1.60 -2.66 11.45
C MET A 62 -0.09 -2.50 11.69
N ARG A 63 0.44 -3.09 12.75
CA ARG A 63 1.84 -2.94 13.16
C ARG A 63 2.78 -4.01 12.60
N TYR A 64 2.36 -5.25 12.56
CA TYR A 64 3.20 -6.36 12.06
C TYR A 64 2.92 -6.68 10.59
N GLY A 65 1.75 -6.32 10.07
CA GLY A 65 1.39 -6.49 8.67
C GLY A 65 2.38 -5.81 7.71
N PRO A 66 2.74 -4.52 7.90
CA PRO A 66 3.75 -3.88 7.07
C PRO A 66 5.13 -4.52 7.19
N LEU A 67 5.57 -4.97 8.37
CA LEU A 67 6.85 -5.69 8.51
C LEU A 67 6.87 -6.98 7.69
N LEU A 68 5.82 -7.78 7.81
CA LEU A 68 5.70 -9.01 7.03
C LEU A 68 5.71 -8.70 5.53
N ARG A 69 5.01 -7.64 5.13
CA ARG A 69 4.99 -7.17 3.75
C ARG A 69 6.37 -6.75 3.25
N ILE A 70 7.16 -6.04 4.07
CA ILE A 70 8.53 -5.62 3.74
C ILE A 70 9.41 -6.84 3.49
N VAL A 71 9.34 -7.86 4.37
CA VAL A 71 10.11 -9.10 4.20
C VAL A 71 9.69 -9.82 2.91
N GLN A 72 8.38 -9.95 2.66
CA GLN A 72 7.88 -10.57 1.43
C GLN A 72 8.30 -9.78 0.18
N MET A 73 8.31 -8.45 0.24
CA MET A 73 8.74 -7.59 -0.86
C MET A 73 10.24 -7.74 -1.12
N ALA A 74 11.05 -7.76 -0.06
CA ALA A 74 12.47 -8.01 -0.16
C ALA A 74 12.71 -9.36 -0.85
N LEU A 75 12.05 -10.44 -0.43
CA LEU A 75 12.21 -11.75 -1.06
C LEU A 75 11.79 -11.80 -2.54
N LEU A 76 10.82 -10.97 -2.96
CA LEU A 76 10.32 -10.93 -4.33
C LEU A 76 11.11 -10.00 -5.26
N GLU A 77 11.61 -8.87 -4.75
CA GLU A 77 12.19 -7.79 -5.56
C GLU A 77 13.71 -7.67 -5.44
N THR A 78 14.29 -8.13 -4.32
CA THR A 78 15.74 -8.03 -4.13
C THR A 78 16.43 -9.16 -4.89
N ARG A 79 17.64 -8.86 -5.38
CA ARG A 79 18.48 -9.83 -6.08
C ARG A 79 19.08 -10.80 -5.07
N PHE A 80 18.31 -11.84 -4.76
CA PHE A 80 18.81 -12.99 -4.03
C PHE A 80 19.11 -14.08 -5.06
N TYR A 81 20.34 -14.61 -5.04
CA TYR A 81 20.73 -15.83 -5.78
C TYR A 81 20.05 -17.10 -5.22
N LEU A 82 18.86 -16.95 -4.64
CA LEU A 82 18.01 -18.02 -4.14
C LEU A 82 17.16 -18.52 -5.29
N ILE A 83 17.19 -19.83 -5.53
CA ILE A 83 16.42 -20.48 -6.58
C ILE A 83 15.08 -20.89 -5.98
N PHE A 84 14.01 -20.15 -6.28
CA PHE A 84 12.65 -20.52 -5.90
C PHE A 84 11.97 -21.31 -7.01
N THR A 85 11.13 -22.28 -6.62
CA THR A 85 10.26 -22.93 -7.59
C THR A 85 9.17 -21.94 -8.06
N PRO A 86 8.67 -22.04 -9.31
CA PRO A 86 7.58 -21.17 -9.79
C PRO A 86 6.32 -21.21 -8.90
N LYS A 87 6.05 -22.37 -8.27
CA LYS A 87 4.97 -22.53 -7.30
C LYS A 87 5.21 -21.71 -6.02
N THR A 88 6.43 -21.72 -5.51
CA THR A 88 6.83 -20.91 -4.35
C THR A 88 6.73 -19.42 -4.65
N CYS A 89 7.20 -18.97 -5.81
CA CYS A 89 7.06 -17.58 -6.24
C CYS A 89 5.59 -17.14 -6.27
N SER A 90 4.73 -17.91 -6.94
CA SER A 90 3.28 -17.63 -7.02
C SER A 90 2.64 -17.56 -5.63
N SER A 91 2.96 -18.52 -4.76
CA SER A 91 2.47 -18.53 -3.38
C SER A 91 2.96 -17.32 -2.57
N LEU A 92 4.24 -16.97 -2.68
CA LEU A 92 4.83 -15.83 -1.99
C LEU A 92 4.19 -14.52 -2.45
N PHE A 93 3.95 -14.35 -3.75
CA PHE A 93 3.26 -13.20 -4.31
C PHE A 93 1.81 -13.08 -3.83
N ILE A 94 1.05 -14.18 -3.89
CA ILE A 94 -0.33 -14.20 -3.37
C ILE A 94 -0.33 -13.87 -1.87
N SER A 95 0.60 -14.42 -1.11
CA SER A 95 0.73 -14.13 0.32
C SER A 95 1.08 -12.66 0.58
N SER A 96 1.96 -12.08 -0.23
CA SER A 96 2.36 -10.68 -0.15
C SER A 96 1.20 -9.73 -0.44
N PHE A 97 0.41 -10.09 -1.45
CA PHE A 97 -0.81 -9.38 -1.81
C PHE A 97 -1.85 -9.47 -0.69
N ALA A 98 -2.09 -10.66 -0.14
CA ALA A 98 -3.03 -10.86 0.95
C ALA A 98 -2.62 -10.08 2.22
N THR A 99 -1.35 -10.11 2.60
CA THR A 99 -0.81 -9.29 3.69
C THR A 99 -1.09 -7.81 3.46
N HIS A 100 -0.81 -7.31 2.25
CA HIS A 100 -1.06 -5.92 1.86
C HIS A 100 -2.51 -5.50 2.07
N MET A 101 -3.43 -6.34 1.63
CA MET A 101 -4.86 -6.13 1.74
C MET A 101 -5.31 -6.08 3.21
N VAL A 102 -4.85 -7.05 3.99
CA VAL A 102 -5.24 -7.19 5.40
C VAL A 102 -4.84 -5.96 6.20
N TYR A 103 -3.57 -5.51 6.11
CA TYR A 103 -3.17 -4.35 6.91
C TYR A 103 -3.77 -3.04 6.37
N THR A 104 -3.93 -2.90 5.05
CA THR A 104 -4.55 -1.70 4.46
C THR A 104 -5.99 -1.54 4.95
N TYR A 105 -6.80 -2.59 4.87
CA TYR A 105 -8.18 -2.54 5.39
C TYR A 105 -8.25 -2.41 6.90
N ALA A 106 -7.27 -2.94 7.64
CA ALA A 106 -7.18 -2.72 9.08
C ALA A 106 -6.94 -1.24 9.42
N THR A 107 -6.01 -0.58 8.73
CA THR A 107 -5.75 0.86 8.90
C THR A 107 -6.98 1.70 8.55
N GLU A 108 -7.68 1.33 7.49
CA GLU A 108 -8.90 1.99 7.06
C GLU A 108 -10.06 1.80 8.06
N ALA A 109 -10.24 0.59 8.57
CA ALA A 109 -11.20 0.29 9.61
C ALA A 109 -10.90 1.08 10.89
N ALA A 110 -9.63 1.16 11.31
CA ALA A 110 -9.22 1.96 12.46
C ALA A 110 -9.58 3.44 12.27
N LEU A 111 -9.32 4.01 11.09
CA LEU A 111 -9.67 5.39 10.75
C LEU A 111 -11.19 5.63 10.84
N LEU A 112 -11.99 4.72 10.28
CA LEU A 112 -13.44 4.82 10.31
C LEU A 112 -13.98 4.72 11.74
N ILE A 113 -13.39 3.86 12.58
CA ILE A 113 -13.74 3.76 14.00
C ILE A 113 -13.41 5.07 14.73
N CYS A 114 -12.25 5.67 14.47
CA CYS A 114 -11.87 6.96 15.04
C CYS A 114 -12.83 8.08 14.61
N ILE A 115 -13.16 8.17 13.31
CA ILE A 115 -14.13 9.14 12.79
C ILE A 115 -15.51 8.92 13.42
N HIS A 116 -15.97 7.67 13.50
CA HIS A 116 -17.24 7.31 14.13
C HIS A 116 -17.29 7.71 15.61
N ALA A 117 -16.20 7.49 16.36
CA ALA A 117 -16.09 7.93 17.75
C ALA A 117 -16.19 9.46 17.87
N LEU A 118 -15.52 10.21 16.99
CA LEU A 118 -15.59 11.67 16.96
C LEU A 118 -16.99 12.22 16.59
N LEU A 119 -17.75 11.48 15.78
CA LEU A 119 -19.15 11.79 15.44
C LEU A 119 -20.16 11.48 16.56
N GLY A 120 -19.69 11.06 17.73
CA GLY A 120 -20.53 10.77 18.90
C GLY A 120 -21.16 9.39 18.87
N SER A 121 -20.55 8.44 18.15
CA SER A 121 -20.87 7.02 18.20
C SER A 121 -22.34 6.64 17.91
N LYS A 122 -23.05 7.44 17.10
CA LYS A 122 -24.44 7.13 16.73
C LYS A 122 -24.47 6.06 15.65
N ARG A 123 -25.27 4.99 15.84
CA ARG A 123 -25.42 3.86 14.89
C ARG A 123 -25.71 4.31 13.45
N LYS A 124 -26.44 5.42 13.26
CA LYS A 124 -26.73 5.99 11.92
C LYS A 124 -25.45 6.36 11.16
N TYR A 125 -24.47 6.96 11.83
CA TYR A 125 -23.19 7.34 11.19
C TYR A 125 -22.34 6.11 10.88
N LEU A 126 -22.40 5.06 11.70
CA LEU A 126 -21.70 3.80 11.41
C LEU A 126 -22.19 3.17 10.11
N VAL A 127 -23.51 3.09 9.92
CA VAL A 127 -24.12 2.53 8.71
C VAL A 127 -23.78 3.38 7.49
N LEU A 128 -23.86 4.72 7.61
CA LEU A 128 -23.51 5.64 6.53
C LEU A 128 -22.04 5.49 6.11
N LEU A 129 -21.11 5.52 7.08
CA LEU A 129 -19.67 5.34 6.83
C LEU A 129 -19.40 3.96 6.24
N GLY A 130 -20.04 2.91 6.76
CA GLY A 130 -19.91 1.54 6.28
C GLY A 130 -20.30 1.41 4.81
N ILE A 131 -21.47 1.93 4.41
CA ILE A 131 -21.93 1.90 3.02
C ILE A 131 -20.99 2.71 2.11
N ALA A 132 -20.64 3.93 2.52
CA ALA A 132 -19.76 4.81 1.77
C ALA A 132 -18.37 4.18 1.52
N TYR A 133 -17.91 3.31 2.44
CA TYR A 133 -16.63 2.64 2.33
C TYR A 133 -16.69 1.28 1.63
N ALA A 134 -17.78 0.53 1.83
CA ALA A 134 -17.96 -0.79 1.26
C ALA A 134 -18.02 -0.77 -0.27
N VAL A 135 -18.68 0.24 -0.86
CA VAL A 135 -18.83 0.34 -2.33
C VAL A 135 -17.48 0.53 -3.03
N PRO A 136 -16.64 1.53 -2.71
CA PRO A 136 -15.29 1.65 -3.27
C PRO A 136 -14.41 0.42 -3.01
N THR A 137 -14.55 -0.17 -1.82
CA THR A 137 -13.79 -1.37 -1.43
C THR A 137 -14.13 -2.57 -2.31
N ALA A 138 -15.41 -2.80 -2.59
CA ALA A 138 -15.85 -3.86 -3.49
C ALA A 138 -15.32 -3.66 -4.92
N CYS A 139 -15.28 -2.41 -5.41
CA CYS A 139 -14.68 -2.08 -6.71
C CYS A 139 -13.18 -2.41 -6.74
N ILE A 140 -12.43 -2.02 -5.71
CA ILE A 140 -11.00 -2.32 -5.59
C ILE A 140 -10.76 -3.84 -5.54
N LEU A 141 -11.50 -4.57 -4.70
CA LEU A 141 -11.40 -6.03 -4.59
C LEU A 141 -11.65 -6.74 -5.92
N ARG A 142 -12.66 -6.28 -6.67
CA ARG A 142 -12.96 -6.84 -7.98
C ARG A 142 -11.80 -6.63 -8.96
N SER A 143 -11.29 -5.41 -9.06
CA SER A 143 -10.15 -5.09 -9.94
C SER A 143 -8.89 -5.86 -9.54
N GLN A 144 -8.64 -6.02 -8.25
CA GLN A 144 -7.51 -6.79 -7.74
C GLN A 144 -7.64 -8.29 -8.02
N SER A 145 -8.84 -8.85 -7.98
CA SER A 145 -9.06 -10.26 -8.34
C SER A 145 -8.67 -10.55 -9.80
N ILE A 146 -8.83 -9.58 -10.70
CA ILE A 146 -8.39 -9.67 -12.10
C ILE A 146 -6.87 -9.62 -12.14
N TRP A 147 -6.27 -8.67 -11.41
CA TRP A 147 -4.82 -8.49 -11.35
C TRP A 147 -4.09 -9.72 -10.81
N ILE A 148 -4.57 -10.33 -9.72
CA ILE A 148 -3.99 -11.55 -9.13
C ILE A 148 -4.05 -12.72 -10.12
N LYS A 149 -5.16 -12.90 -10.84
CA LYS A 149 -5.31 -14.01 -11.78
C LYS A 149 -4.26 -13.96 -12.88
N GLU A 150 -3.97 -12.77 -13.41
CA GLU A 150 -3.00 -12.62 -14.49
C GLU A 150 -1.56 -12.72 -13.97
N PHE A 151 -1.25 -12.02 -12.87
CA PHE A 151 0.12 -12.01 -12.34
C PHE A 151 0.51 -13.26 -11.55
N SER A 152 -0.44 -14.09 -11.11
CA SER A 152 -0.12 -15.34 -10.38
C SER A 152 0.60 -16.39 -11.24
N ARG A 153 0.65 -16.21 -12.57
CA ARG A 153 1.37 -17.09 -13.49
C ARG A 153 2.87 -16.72 -13.52
N ALA A 154 3.63 -17.38 -12.65
CA ALA A 154 5.09 -17.31 -12.67
C ALA A 154 5.63 -17.91 -13.99
N ARG A 155 6.63 -17.26 -14.58
CA ARG A 155 7.34 -17.78 -15.76
C ARG A 155 8.45 -18.73 -15.31
N THR A 156 8.86 -19.65 -16.18
CA THR A 156 10.16 -20.33 -16.02
C THR A 156 11.28 -19.30 -16.06
N ILE A 157 12.25 -19.45 -15.17
CA ILE A 157 13.37 -18.52 -15.03
C ILE A 157 14.27 -18.68 -16.26
N ASP A 158 14.52 -17.60 -16.99
CA ASP A 158 15.47 -17.62 -18.11
C ASP A 158 16.91 -17.57 -17.59
N LEU A 159 17.89 -18.06 -18.37
CA LEU A 159 19.31 -18.06 -17.98
C LEU A 159 19.79 -16.65 -17.58
N LEU A 160 19.26 -15.62 -18.25
CA LEU A 160 19.55 -14.22 -17.97
C LEU A 160 19.04 -13.78 -16.58
N ASP A 161 17.88 -14.26 -16.16
CA ASP A 161 17.30 -13.93 -14.85
C ASP A 161 18.13 -14.53 -13.70
N VAL A 162 18.67 -15.74 -13.92
CA VAL A 162 19.59 -16.41 -12.99
C VAL A 162 20.86 -15.58 -12.83
N GLU A 163 21.44 -15.12 -13.94
CA GLU A 163 22.69 -14.35 -13.93
C GLU A 163 22.49 -12.96 -13.27
N LEU A 164 21.32 -12.36 -13.47
CA LEU A 164 20.92 -11.11 -12.83
C LEU A 164 20.50 -11.28 -11.36
N GLY A 165 20.37 -12.52 -10.87
CA GLY A 165 20.00 -12.85 -9.49
C GLY A 165 18.52 -12.59 -9.16
N TYR A 166 17.63 -12.61 -10.15
CA TYR A 166 16.19 -12.46 -9.90
C TYR A 166 15.58 -13.76 -9.39
N SER A 167 14.96 -13.68 -8.21
CA SER A 167 14.33 -14.83 -7.54
C SER A 167 13.01 -15.28 -8.19
N CYS A 168 12.25 -14.36 -8.78
CA CYS A 168 10.95 -14.64 -9.39
C CYS A 168 10.70 -13.76 -10.62
N THR A 169 10.21 -14.35 -11.71
CA THR A 169 9.75 -13.62 -12.90
C THR A 169 8.29 -13.94 -13.23
N TRP A 170 7.59 -12.96 -13.81
CA TRP A 170 6.14 -13.01 -14.02
C TRP A 170 5.84 -13.02 -15.51
N ALA A 171 4.98 -13.94 -15.95
CA ALA A 171 4.64 -14.09 -17.36
C ALA A 171 3.54 -13.11 -17.83
N GLY A 172 3.01 -12.28 -16.93
CA GLY A 172 1.84 -11.43 -17.20
C GLY A 172 2.05 -10.55 -18.41
N ALA A 173 1.29 -10.79 -19.48
CA ALA A 173 1.16 -9.83 -20.55
C ALA A 173 0.49 -8.58 -19.97
N LEU A 174 0.96 -7.39 -20.35
CA LEU A 174 0.27 -6.13 -20.06
C LEU A 174 -1.00 -6.07 -20.93
N ASP A 175 -2.00 -6.90 -20.60
CA ASP A 175 -3.29 -6.86 -21.25
C ASP A 175 -4.00 -5.55 -20.90
N ALA A 176 -4.81 -5.06 -21.83
CA ALA A 176 -5.62 -3.86 -21.65
C ALA A 176 -6.50 -3.97 -20.38
N GLN A 177 -6.98 -5.17 -20.05
CA GLN A 177 -7.77 -5.41 -18.83
C GLN A 177 -6.98 -5.17 -17.54
N VAL A 178 -5.71 -5.60 -17.49
CA VAL A 178 -4.85 -5.41 -16.32
C VAL A 178 -4.53 -3.93 -16.13
N ILE A 179 -4.22 -3.24 -17.22
CA ILE A 179 -3.95 -1.80 -17.22
C ILE A 179 -5.19 -1.03 -16.76
N GLN A 180 -6.38 -1.41 -17.24
CA GLN A 180 -7.64 -0.78 -16.82
C GLN A 180 -7.95 -1.05 -15.35
N ALA A 181 -7.79 -2.30 -14.87
CA ALA A 181 -8.00 -2.66 -13.47
C ALA A 181 -7.08 -1.86 -12.55
N ASP A 182 -5.80 -1.72 -12.91
CA ASP A 182 -4.81 -0.93 -12.17
C ASP A 182 -5.20 0.57 -12.12
N ARG A 183 -5.63 1.16 -13.23
CA ARG A 183 -6.15 2.55 -13.25
C ARG A 183 -7.35 2.73 -12.33
N VAL A 184 -8.29 1.80 -12.35
CA VAL A 184 -9.47 1.83 -11.47
C VAL A 184 -9.05 1.76 -10.00
N ILE A 185 -8.15 0.84 -9.64
CA ILE A 185 -7.65 0.71 -8.26
C ILE A 185 -7.04 2.03 -7.79
N LYS A 186 -6.18 2.65 -8.61
CA LYS A 186 -5.51 3.92 -8.26
C LYS A 186 -6.50 5.06 -8.10
N TYR A 187 -7.39 5.26 -9.08
CA TYR A 187 -8.36 6.35 -9.06
C TYR A 187 -9.32 6.23 -7.88
N VAL A 188 -9.88 5.04 -7.67
CA VAL A 188 -10.82 4.78 -6.56
C VAL A 188 -10.11 4.92 -5.22
N SER A 189 -8.85 4.48 -5.09
CA SER A 189 -8.10 4.62 -3.83
C SER A 189 -7.81 6.08 -3.51
N VAL A 190 -7.40 6.90 -4.48
CA VAL A 190 -7.17 8.34 -4.30
C VAL A 190 -8.47 9.05 -3.95
N ALA A 191 -9.56 8.76 -4.66
CA ALA A 191 -10.88 9.33 -4.37
C ALA A 191 -11.35 8.98 -2.95
N LYS A 192 -11.22 7.70 -2.56
CA LYS A 192 -11.55 7.20 -1.23
C LYS A 192 -10.74 7.92 -0.14
N ALA A 193 -9.41 7.98 -0.30
CA ALA A 193 -8.52 8.66 0.65
C ALA A 193 -8.85 10.16 0.78
N SER A 194 -9.11 10.83 -0.35
CA SER A 194 -9.48 12.25 -0.37
C SER A 194 -10.81 12.50 0.35
N CYS A 195 -11.84 11.69 0.07
CA CYS A 195 -13.12 11.77 0.75
C CYS A 195 -12.97 11.54 2.26
N THR A 196 -12.19 10.52 2.67
CA THR A 196 -11.95 10.25 4.10
C THR A 196 -11.17 11.39 4.77
N ALA A 197 -10.19 11.99 4.10
CA ALA A 197 -9.44 13.13 4.61
C ALA A 197 -10.34 14.36 4.80
N VAL A 198 -11.19 14.68 3.82
CA VAL A 198 -12.16 15.79 3.92
C VAL A 198 -13.15 15.54 5.06
N LEU A 199 -13.68 14.32 5.18
CA LEU A 199 -14.59 13.95 6.27
C LEU A 199 -13.89 14.07 7.64
N ALA A 200 -12.67 13.57 7.77
CA ALA A 200 -11.89 13.66 8.99
C ALA A 200 -11.65 15.12 9.39
N LEU A 201 -11.27 15.98 8.42
CA LEU A 201 -11.06 17.41 8.63
C LEU A 201 -12.36 18.13 9.04
N ALA A 202 -13.48 17.82 8.37
CA ALA A 202 -14.78 18.41 8.69
C ALA A 202 -15.25 18.04 10.10
N VAL A 203 -15.07 16.77 10.49
CA VAL A 203 -15.40 16.27 11.83
C VAL A 203 -14.49 16.90 12.88
N TYR A 204 -13.19 16.99 12.60
CA TYR A 204 -12.22 17.67 13.46
C TYR A 204 -12.61 19.13 13.67
N TYR A 205 -12.81 19.89 12.59
CA TYR A 205 -13.18 21.30 12.66
C TYR A 205 -14.48 21.49 13.44
N LYS A 206 -15.53 20.73 13.13
CA LYS A 206 -16.82 20.82 13.85
C LYS A 206 -16.69 20.53 15.34
N ARG A 207 -15.81 19.60 15.73
CA ARG A 207 -15.63 19.19 17.13
C ARG A 207 -14.80 20.19 17.92
N TYR A 208 -13.79 20.78 17.30
CA TYR A 208 -12.83 21.66 17.98
C TYR A 208 -13.13 23.15 17.83
N ARG A 209 -14.04 23.54 16.92
CA ARG A 209 -14.50 24.93 16.79
C ARG A 209 -15.11 25.41 18.12
N GLY A 210 -14.40 26.30 18.81
CA GLY A 210 -14.82 26.91 20.08
C GLY A 210 -14.25 26.29 21.36
N ARG A 211 -13.36 25.28 21.28
CA ARG A 211 -12.65 24.75 22.46
C ARG A 211 -11.22 25.29 22.50
N THR A 212 -10.98 26.34 23.28
CA THR A 212 -9.65 26.97 23.51
C THR A 212 -8.81 26.28 24.61
N GLY A 213 -9.18 25.06 25.03
CA GLY A 213 -8.56 24.38 26.17
C GLY A 213 -7.32 23.53 25.81
N LYS A 214 -6.36 23.49 26.75
CA LYS A 214 -5.04 22.80 26.81
C LYS A 214 -4.92 21.32 26.37
N LEU A 215 -5.90 20.74 25.69
CA LEU A 215 -5.92 19.32 25.28
C LEU A 215 -5.08 19.00 24.03
N ILE A 216 -4.46 19.99 23.38
CA ILE A 216 -3.60 19.80 22.19
C ILE A 216 -2.14 19.59 22.61
N ARG A 217 -1.85 18.70 23.58
CA ARG A 217 -0.45 18.44 24.00
C ARG A 217 0.01 16.98 23.89
N SER A 218 -0.80 16.07 23.36
CA SER A 218 -0.36 14.71 23.02
C SER A 218 -0.11 14.59 21.51
N GLU A 219 0.91 15.29 21.03
CA GLU A 219 1.05 15.68 19.62
C GLU A 219 2.36 15.12 19.01
N ILE A 220 2.46 13.79 18.88
CA ILE A 220 3.50 13.13 18.04
C ILE A 220 2.94 11.90 17.29
N SER A 221 1.99 11.17 17.89
CA SER A 221 1.46 9.94 17.29
C SER A 221 0.64 10.17 16.00
N GLY A 222 0.01 11.35 15.84
CA GLY A 222 -0.81 11.67 14.66
C GLY A 222 -0.02 11.84 13.35
N ILE A 223 1.26 12.23 13.42
CA ILE A 223 2.10 12.46 12.23
C ILE A 223 2.37 11.14 11.50
N TYR A 224 2.53 10.04 12.23
CA TYR A 224 2.73 8.71 11.65
C TYR A 224 1.51 8.20 10.90
N PHE A 225 0.31 8.59 11.34
CA PHE A 225 -0.93 8.28 10.64
C PHE A 225 -0.98 9.00 9.28
N VAL A 226 -0.53 10.26 9.24
CA VAL A 226 -0.43 11.03 7.99
C VAL A 226 0.62 10.42 7.05
N LEU A 227 1.77 10.00 7.57
CA LEU A 227 2.82 9.32 6.77
C LEU A 227 2.33 8.00 6.17
N THR A 228 1.59 7.17 6.92
CA THR A 228 0.98 5.94 6.40
C THR A 228 -0.14 6.20 5.38
N MET A 229 -0.88 7.30 5.53
CA MET A 229 -1.84 7.74 4.48
C MET A 229 -1.14 8.24 3.21
N ILE A 230 0.01 8.89 3.32
CA ILE A 230 0.82 9.30 2.17
C ILE A 230 1.38 8.06 1.46
N GLU A 231 1.80 7.05 2.20
CA GLU A 231 2.34 5.81 1.63
C GLU A 231 1.27 4.99 0.90
N THR A 232 0.05 4.91 1.44
CA THR A 232 -1.09 4.25 0.78
C THR A 232 -1.60 5.00 -0.46
N SER A 233 -1.39 6.32 -0.56
CA SER A 233 -1.75 7.12 -1.74
C SER A 233 -0.66 7.17 -2.82
N ARG A 234 0.57 6.75 -2.49
CA ARG A 234 1.73 6.74 -3.39
C ARG A 234 1.61 5.88 -4.65
N PRO A 235 0.92 4.72 -4.68
CA PRO A 235 0.76 3.93 -5.90
C PRO A 235 0.06 4.71 -7.02
N GLY A 236 -0.78 5.70 -6.67
CA GLY A 236 -1.42 6.60 -7.63
C GLY A 236 -0.49 7.65 -8.23
N LEU A 237 0.44 8.20 -7.43
CA LEU A 237 1.34 9.28 -7.84
C LEU A 237 2.46 8.82 -8.76
N SER A 238 3.05 7.64 -8.49
CA SER A 238 4.15 7.09 -9.31
C SER A 238 3.71 6.60 -10.71
N TYR A 239 2.42 6.65 -11.01
CA TYR A 239 1.88 6.19 -12.30
C TYR A 239 1.45 7.33 -13.23
N ILE A 240 1.27 8.55 -12.71
CA ILE A 240 1.14 9.73 -13.56
C ILE A 240 2.41 9.90 -14.40
N THR A 241 3.56 9.45 -13.92
CA THR A 241 4.82 9.46 -14.67
C THR A 241 4.98 8.25 -15.60
N LYS A 242 4.63 7.02 -15.17
CA LYS A 242 4.73 5.80 -16.02
C LYS A 242 3.74 5.73 -17.19
N VAL A 243 2.55 6.35 -17.10
CA VAL A 243 1.54 6.28 -18.18
C VAL A 243 1.87 7.17 -19.38
N TYR A 244 2.71 8.18 -19.22
CA TYR A 244 3.08 9.08 -20.32
C TYR A 244 4.27 8.58 -21.15
N VAL A 245 4.91 7.47 -20.77
CA VAL A 245 6.09 6.94 -21.46
C VAL A 245 5.81 5.53 -22.00
N ASN A 246 5.24 5.48 -23.20
CA ASN A 246 5.24 4.37 -24.17
C ASN A 246 4.53 3.04 -23.84
N TYR A 247 3.52 2.74 -24.64
CA TYR A 247 3.67 1.67 -25.64
C TYR A 247 3.38 2.28 -27.03
N PRO A 248 4.36 2.42 -27.94
CA PRO A 248 4.01 2.50 -29.35
C PRO A 248 3.31 1.18 -29.69
N LYS A 249 2.17 1.27 -30.37
CA LYS A 249 1.48 0.11 -30.94
C LYS A 249 2.52 -0.65 -31.79
N LEU A 250 2.98 -1.81 -31.33
CA LEU A 250 3.56 -2.79 -32.23
C LEU A 250 2.41 -3.26 -33.15
N GLN A 251 2.37 -2.67 -34.35
CA GLN A 251 1.68 -3.23 -35.52
C GLN A 251 2.65 -4.13 -36.27
#